data_AF-A0A6I2M6D7-F1
#
_entry.id   AF-A0A6I2M6D7-F1
#
_cell.length_a   1.000
_cell.length_b   1.000
_cell.length_c   1.000
_cell.angle_alpha   90.00
_cell.angle_beta   90.00
_cell.angle_gamma   90.00
#
_symmetry.space_group_name_H-M   'P 1'
#
loop_
_entity.id
_entity.type
_entity.pdbx_description
1 polymer ?
#
loop_
_entity_poly.entity_id
_entity_poly.type
_entity_poly.pdbx_seq_one_letter_code
_entity_poly.pdbx_strand_id
1 'polypeptide(L)' 'MTAKVVNLRRARKAKDRAAKAREADANAARHGLTKAERAGLEAQAGRLARALDGHRRETPDD' A
#
# COMPACT_ATOMS: atom_id res chain seq x y z
N MET A 1 18.27 37.98 9.89
CA MET A 1 17.61 36.96 9.05
C MET A 1 18.70 36.11 8.39
N THR A 2 19.05 34.96 8.97
CA THR A 2 20.09 34.08 8.41
C THR A 2 19.45 33.05 7.48
N ALA A 3 19.57 33.25 6.17
CA ALA A 3 19.16 32.23 5.21
C ALA A 3 20.03 30.98 5.40
N LYS A 4 19.41 29.83 5.70
CA LYS A 4 20.11 28.55 5.74
C LYS A 4 20.53 28.20 4.32
N VAL A 5 21.83 28.24 4.05
CA VAL A 5 22.40 27.79 2.78
C VAL A 5 22.18 26.28 2.67
N VAL A 6 21.26 25.88 1.80
CA VAL A 6 20.96 24.47 1.52
C VAL A 6 21.74 23.98 0.32
N ASN A 7 22.42 22.86 0.48
CA ASN A 7 23.14 22.23 -0.62
C ASN A 7 22.16 21.50 -1.56
N LEU A 8 21.89 22.08 -2.72
CA LEU A 8 20.93 21.55 -3.70
C LEU A 8 21.30 20.16 -4.24
N ARG A 9 22.60 19.83 -4.32
CA ARG A 9 23.05 18.48 -4.72
C ARG A 9 22.63 17.44 -3.70
N ARG A 10 22.77 17.73 -2.40
CA ARG A 10 22.31 16.84 -1.31
C ARG A 10 20.78 16.72 -1.32
N ALA A 11 20.07 17.82 -1.51
CA ALA A 11 18.61 17.83 -1.60
C ALA A 11 18.09 16.97 -2.76
N ARG A 12 18.69 17.09 -3.96
CA ARG A 12 18.37 16.26 -5.12
C ARG A 12 18.60 14.77 -4.83
N LYS A 13 19.77 14.41 -4.31
CA LYS A 13 20.07 13.02 -3.92
C LYS A 13 19.13 12.47 -2.85
N ALA A 14 18.62 13.32 -1.95
CA ALA A 14 17.64 12.90 -0.96
C ALA A 14 16.29 12.62 -1.61
N LYS A 15 15.84 13.50 -2.53
CA LYS A 15 14.62 13.28 -3.32
C LYS A 15 14.69 11.99 -4.13
N ASP A 16 15.80 11.76 -4.83
CA ASP A 16 15.97 10.57 -5.68
C ASP A 16 15.97 9.28 -4.86
N ARG A 17 16.60 9.29 -3.67
CA ARG A 17 16.56 8.15 -2.75
C ARG A 17 15.16 7.90 -2.20
N ALA A 18 14.43 8.96 -1.85
CA ALA A 18 13.07 8.84 -1.35
C ALA A 18 12.11 8.30 -2.43
N ALA A 19 12.27 8.71 -3.69
CA ALA A 19 11.51 8.15 -4.81
C ALA A 19 11.76 6.65 -4.98
N LYS A 20 13.04 6.23 -5.00
CA LYS A 20 13.42 4.81 -5.09
C LYS A 20 12.89 3.97 -3.93
N ALA A 21 12.91 4.50 -2.70
CA ALA A 21 12.34 3.81 -1.54
C ALA A 21 10.84 3.57 -1.70
N ARG A 22 10.08 4.59 -2.13
CA ARG A 22 8.63 4.45 -2.37
C ARG A 22 8.31 3.42 -3.46
N GLU A 23 9.11 3.40 -4.53
CA GLU A 23 8.96 2.39 -5.58
C GLU A 23 9.27 0.98 -5.07
N ALA A 24 10.31 0.83 -4.25
CA ALA A 24 10.66 -0.44 -3.63
C ALA A 24 9.55 -0.93 -2.69
N ASP A 25 8.98 -0.05 -1.87
CA ASP A 25 7.86 -0.38 -0.96
C ASP A 25 6.62 -0.81 -1.76
N ALA A 26 6.29 -0.08 -2.84
CA ALA A 26 5.18 -0.44 -3.72
C ALA A 26 5.41 -1.80 -4.40
N ASN A 27 6.65 -2.09 -4.82
CA ASN A 27 7.00 -3.37 -5.42
C ASN A 27 7.02 -4.51 -4.38
N ALA A 28 7.46 -4.26 -3.15
CA ALA A 28 7.38 -5.21 -2.06
C ALA A 28 5.92 -5.56 -1.73
N ALA A 29 5.02 -4.57 -1.72
CA ALA A 29 3.59 -4.82 -1.54
C ALA A 29 2.98 -5.63 -2.71
N ARG A 30 3.39 -5.35 -3.95
CA ARG A 30 2.85 -6.02 -5.16
C ARG A 30 3.42 -7.42 -5.39
N HIS A 31 4.71 -7.59 -5.13
CA HIS A 31 5.50 -8.75 -5.54
C HIS A 31 6.19 -9.49 -4.39
N GLY A 32 6.27 -8.89 -3.20
CA GLY A 32 6.89 -9.50 -2.02
C GLY A 32 6.01 -10.55 -1.33
N LEU A 33 4.71 -10.60 -1.64
CA LEU A 33 3.83 -11.67 -1.17
C LEU A 33 4.09 -12.94 -1.97
N THR A 34 4.51 -13.99 -1.27
CA THR A 34 4.61 -15.34 -1.81
C THR A 34 3.23 -15.83 -2.28
N LYS A 35 3.21 -16.84 -3.17
CA LYS A 35 1.97 -17.43 -3.66
C LYS A 35 1.08 -17.95 -2.51
N ALA A 36 1.68 -18.51 -1.47
CA ALA A 36 0.98 -19.03 -0.30
C ALA A 36 0.31 -17.93 0.53
N GLU A 37 1.02 -16.82 0.79
CA GLU A 37 0.48 -15.68 1.53
C GLU A 37 -0.65 -15.00 0.77
N ARG A 38 -0.49 -14.83 -0.55
CA ARG A 38 -1.53 -14.27 -1.42
C ARG A 38 -2.80 -15.11 -1.41
N ALA A 39 -2.67 -16.43 -1.56
CA ALA A 39 -3.80 -17.35 -1.50
C ALA A 39 -4.48 -17.32 -0.11
N GLY A 40 -3.70 -17.21 0.96
CA GLY A 40 -4.23 -17.05 2.33
C GLY A 40 -5.05 -15.78 2.50
N LEU A 41 -4.55 -14.65 2.00
CA LEU A 41 -5.25 -13.35 2.02
C LEU A 41 -6.52 -13.38 1.17
N GLU A 42 -6.47 -13.94 -0.04
CA GLU A 42 -7.65 -14.09 -0.91
C GLU A 42 -8.72 -14.98 -0.25
N ALA A 43 -8.31 -16.10 0.34
CA ALA A 43 -9.23 -16.97 1.06
C ALA A 43 -9.86 -16.27 2.27
N GLN A 44 -9.09 -15.45 3.00
CA GLN A 44 -9.60 -14.65 4.11
C GLN A 44 -10.58 -13.58 3.63
N ALA A 45 -10.22 -12.83 2.59
CA ALA A 45 -11.09 -11.82 1.98
C ALA A 45 -12.42 -12.44 1.51
N GLY A 46 -12.37 -13.61 0.85
CA GLY A 46 -13.57 -14.33 0.42
C GLY A 46 -14.45 -14.82 1.58
N ARG A 47 -13.85 -15.25 2.70
CA ARG A 47 -14.61 -15.60 3.91
C ARG A 47 -15.32 -14.38 4.50
N LEU A 48 -14.63 -13.24 4.57
CA LEU A 48 -15.18 -11.99 5.09
C LEU A 48 -16.31 -11.47 4.20
N ALA A 49 -16.13 -11.49 2.87
CA ALA A 49 -17.17 -11.10 1.93
C ALA A 49 -18.44 -11.95 2.11
N ARG A 50 -18.30 -13.28 2.15
CA ARG A 50 -19.45 -14.17 2.40
C ARG A 50 -20.10 -13.94 3.75
N ALA A 51 -19.33 -13.64 4.79
CA ALA A 51 -19.88 -13.31 6.10
C ALA A 51 -20.69 -12.01 6.05
N LEU A 52 -20.17 -10.98 5.39
CA LEU A 52 -20.88 -9.72 5.18
C LEU A 52 -22.15 -9.91 4.37
N ASP A 53 -22.09 -10.66 3.27
CA ASP A 53 -23.26 -10.97 2.44
C ASP A 53 -24.32 -11.73 3.23
N GLY A 54 -23.92 -12.73 4.03
CA GLY A 54 -24.84 -13.47 4.90
C GLY A 54 -25.44 -12.63 6.04
N HIS A 55 -24.84 -11.48 6.36
CA HIS A 55 -25.36 -10.51 7.33
C HIS A 55 -26.05 -9.32 6.66
N ARG A 56 -26.08 -9.26 5.32
CA ARG A 56 -26.75 -8.18 4.57
C ARG A 56 -28.25 -8.30 4.78
N ARG A 57 -28.86 -7.19 5.19
CA ARG A 57 -30.32 -7.03 5.23
C ARG A 57 -30.70 -6.23 4.00
N GLU A 58 -31.71 -6.68 3.27
CA GLU A 58 -32.27 -5.91 2.15
C GLU A 58 -32.83 -4.60 2.70
N THR A 59 -32.26 -3.49 2.27
CA THR A 59 -32.84 -2.16 2.49
C THR A 59 -33.65 -1.76 1.27
N PRO A 60 -34.69 -0.93 1.40
CA PRO A 60 -35.60 -0.57 0.29
C PRO A 60 -34.94 0.07 -0.94
N ASP A 61 -33.68 0.50 -0.83
CA ASP A 61 -32.89 1.15 -1.89
C ASP A 61 -31.87 0.22 -2.59
N ASP A 62 -31.85 -1.09 -2.30
CA ASP A 62 -31.06 -2.12 -3.01
C ASP A 62 -31.83 -2.77 -4.17
#